data_AF-A0A5C5ZEG7-F1
#
_entry.id   AF-A0A5C5ZEG7-F1
#
_cell.length_a   1.000
_cell.length_b   1.000
_cell.length_c   1.000
_cell.angle_alpha   90.00
_cell.angle_beta   90.00
_cell.angle_gamma   90.00
#
_symmetry.space_group_name_H-M   'P 1'
#
loop_
_entity.id
_entity.type
_entity.pdbx_description
1 polymer ?
#
loop_
_entity_poly.entity_id
_entity_poly.type
_entity_poly.pdbx_seq_one_letter_code
_entity_poly.pdbx_strand_id
1 'polypeptide(L)'
;MFSCDSLSATPQRPRHLAATLNLPRPTLLVLAIALLWSPWAAAEEPALAPAAEPPSSEQPAAEAGAAERPAGARIRKAVTTADFERVVKQVEKFAAKHTAAGVLLVMDIDNTLLAMNQDLGSDQWFNWQAQLQQDNPRSRDLVARDFPGLLGVQGELFALSGMHPPQPELPALIEQIQDLGVTTVVLTSRGHSFRDAAERELTRNGYDFSVSALRIDEARGLFLPFDANRPDAHGLSAEIIQQIEGRLAPVSYANGIYMTAGQHKGYMLQTLLARAIPDNGTLVESRAFRAVVFVDDHEKHTARVHEALADSPLDLATFRYSREDGNVARFNESAKRHVVEDWNRLHRAIDAVMVR
;
A
#
# COMPACT_ATOMS: atom_id res chain seq x y z
N MET A 1 -1.49 -51.62 31.25
CA MET A 1 -2.48 -52.62 31.71
C MET A 1 -3.23 -52.02 32.89
N PHE A 2 -4.50 -51.70 32.63
CA PHE A 2 -5.64 -51.33 33.50
C PHE A 2 -5.39 -50.70 34.89
N SER A 3 -5.77 -49.42 34.99
CA SER A 3 -6.52 -48.90 36.15
C SER A 3 -7.71 -48.12 35.60
N CYS A 4 -8.91 -48.44 36.09
CA CYS A 4 -10.19 -48.00 35.55
C CYS A 4 -10.89 -47.06 36.52
N ASP A 5 -11.47 -46.00 35.97
CA ASP A 5 -12.25 -44.96 36.63
C ASP A 5 -13.53 -45.47 37.30
N SER A 6 -13.97 -44.78 38.36
CA SER A 6 -15.30 -44.13 38.42
C SER A 6 -15.53 -43.46 39.77
N LEU A 7 -15.63 -42.13 39.74
CA LEU A 7 -16.12 -41.28 40.83
C LEU A 7 -17.57 -40.90 40.53
N SER A 8 -18.49 -41.28 41.43
CA SER A 8 -19.86 -40.77 41.47
C SER A 8 -20.05 -40.01 42.78
N ALA A 9 -20.15 -38.68 42.72
CA ALA A 9 -20.54 -37.86 43.86
C ALA A 9 -21.43 -36.70 43.39
N THR A 10 -22.70 -36.78 43.74
CA THR A 10 -23.72 -35.74 43.56
C THR A 10 -23.55 -34.70 44.67
N PRO A 11 -23.46 -33.39 44.37
CA PRO A 11 -23.26 -32.38 45.41
C PRO A 11 -24.59 -31.83 45.96
N GLN A 12 -24.61 -31.70 47.29
CA GLN A 12 -25.60 -30.97 48.07
C GLN A 12 -25.52 -29.45 47.79
N ARG A 13 -26.69 -28.81 47.69
CA ARG A 13 -26.84 -27.35 47.57
C ARG A 13 -26.49 -26.63 48.89
N PRO A 14 -25.85 -25.44 48.83
CA PRO A 14 -26.03 -24.41 49.83
C PRO A 14 -27.03 -23.33 49.37
N ARG A 15 -27.85 -22.90 50.33
CA ARG A 15 -28.74 -21.74 50.27
C ARG A 15 -27.90 -20.46 50.31
N HIS A 16 -28.15 -19.49 49.42
CA HIS A 16 -27.83 -18.08 49.69
C HIS A 16 -28.90 -17.12 49.15
N LEU A 17 -29.34 -16.32 50.12
CA LEU A 17 -30.04 -15.03 50.13
C LEU A 17 -30.51 -14.40 48.81
N ALA A 18 -31.81 -14.10 48.80
CA ALA A 18 -32.44 -13.11 47.96
C ALA A 18 -31.99 -11.69 48.37
N ALA A 19 -31.41 -10.95 47.43
CA ALA A 19 -31.29 -9.50 47.48
C ALA A 19 -32.13 -8.91 46.35
N THR A 20 -33.23 -8.27 46.74
CA THR A 20 -34.09 -7.44 45.90
C THR A 20 -33.33 -6.20 45.43
N LEU A 21 -33.22 -6.01 44.11
CA LEU A 21 -32.84 -4.73 43.51
C LEU A 21 -33.96 -4.27 42.57
N ASN A 22 -34.52 -3.11 42.95
CA ASN A 22 -35.52 -2.34 42.22
C ASN A 22 -34.99 -1.91 40.84
N LEU A 23 -35.73 -2.20 39.78
CA LEU A 23 -35.55 -1.60 38.47
C LEU A 23 -36.49 -0.38 38.34
N PRO A 24 -36.00 0.82 37.97
CA PRO A 24 -36.87 1.92 37.58
C PRO A 24 -37.38 1.74 36.14
N ARG A 25 -38.60 2.26 35.91
CA ARG A 25 -39.34 2.26 34.64
C ARG A 25 -38.59 2.99 33.51
N PRO A 26 -38.83 2.65 32.23
CA PRO A 26 -38.20 3.33 31.11
C PRO A 26 -38.87 4.69 30.86
N THR A 27 -38.10 5.76 30.97
CA THR A 27 -38.48 7.09 30.49
C THR A 27 -38.17 7.17 29.00
N LEU A 28 -39.19 7.40 28.17
CA LEU A 28 -39.00 7.77 26.76
C LEU A 28 -38.21 9.08 26.69
N LEU A 29 -36.98 9.02 26.16
CA LEU A 29 -36.23 10.19 25.76
C LEU A 29 -36.35 10.31 24.23
N VAL A 30 -37.20 11.23 23.79
CA VAL A 30 -37.27 11.65 22.39
C VAL A 30 -36.08 12.58 22.15
N LEU A 31 -35.05 12.08 21.46
CA LEU A 31 -33.96 12.93 20.95
C LEU A 31 -34.38 13.50 19.59
N ALA A 32 -34.65 14.80 19.56
CA ALA A 32 -34.75 15.56 18.32
C ALA A 32 -33.33 15.80 17.78
N ILE A 33 -32.99 15.14 16.66
CA ILE A 33 -31.78 15.44 15.91
C ILE A 33 -32.09 16.62 14.99
N ALA A 34 -31.60 17.81 15.35
CA ALA A 34 -31.56 18.94 14.46
C ALA A 34 -30.41 18.73 13.45
N LEU A 35 -30.78 18.62 12.17
CA LEU A 35 -29.90 18.65 11.03
C LEU A 35 -29.22 20.02 10.95
N LEU A 36 -27.95 20.10 11.33
CA LEU A 36 -27.07 21.20 10.93
C LEU A 36 -26.26 20.73 9.73
N TRP A 37 -26.76 21.08 8.55
CA TRP A 37 -25.98 21.11 7.32
C TRP A 37 -24.96 22.24 7.43
N SER A 38 -23.68 21.91 7.50
CA SER A 38 -22.60 22.86 7.18
C SER A 38 -22.06 22.53 5.80
N PRO A 39 -22.05 23.48 4.85
CA PRO A 39 -21.49 23.26 3.53
C PRO A 39 -19.96 23.16 3.66
N TRP A 40 -19.41 22.03 3.21
CA TRP A 40 -18.00 21.85 2.96
C TRP A 40 -17.60 22.84 1.86
N ALA A 41 -17.03 23.97 2.26
CA ALA A 41 -16.43 24.91 1.34
C ALA A 41 -15.17 24.25 0.76
N ALA A 42 -15.21 23.93 -0.53
CA ALA A 42 -14.04 23.56 -1.29
C ALA A 42 -13.01 24.68 -1.17
N ALA A 43 -11.86 24.38 -0.56
CA ALA A 43 -10.69 25.21 -0.73
C ALA A 43 -10.24 25.04 -2.19
N GLU A 44 -10.34 26.13 -2.94
CA GLU A 44 -9.82 26.27 -4.30
C GLU A 44 -8.31 25.99 -4.29
N GLU A 45 -7.87 24.91 -4.93
CA GLU A 45 -6.47 24.77 -5.32
C GLU A 45 -6.21 25.68 -6.53
N PRO A 46 -5.19 26.55 -6.51
CA PRO A 46 -4.75 27.23 -7.72
C PRO A 46 -4.07 26.22 -8.66
N ALA A 47 -4.59 26.16 -9.88
CA ALA A 47 -4.07 25.36 -10.98
C ALA A 47 -2.57 25.60 -11.22
N LEU A 48 -1.76 24.55 -11.12
CA LEU A 48 -0.43 24.53 -11.71
C LEU A 48 -0.55 24.06 -13.16
N ALA A 49 -0.32 25.01 -14.07
CA ALA A 49 -0.12 24.73 -15.49
C ALA A 49 1.05 23.76 -15.70
N PRO A 50 0.99 22.87 -16.71
CA PRO A 50 2.09 21.97 -17.02
C PRO A 50 3.31 22.79 -17.46
N ALA A 51 4.42 22.61 -16.76
CA ALA A 51 5.71 23.14 -17.19
C ALA A 51 6.08 22.50 -18.53
N ALA A 52 6.32 23.34 -19.53
CA ALA A 52 6.80 22.93 -20.84
C ALA A 52 8.14 22.17 -20.71
N GLU A 53 8.21 21.00 -21.36
CA GLU A 53 9.43 20.21 -21.51
C GLU A 53 10.49 21.01 -22.29
N PRO A 54 11.74 21.10 -21.81
CA PRO A 54 12.85 21.52 -22.65
C PRO A 54 13.37 20.34 -23.50
N PRO A 55 13.92 20.61 -24.69
CA PRO A 55 14.27 19.57 -25.66
C PRO A 55 15.43 18.71 -25.20
N SER A 56 15.33 17.42 -25.52
CA SER A 56 16.36 16.40 -25.39
C SER A 56 17.59 16.74 -26.25
N SER A 57 18.74 16.95 -25.61
CA SER A 57 20.04 16.84 -26.28
C SER A 57 20.80 15.65 -25.71
N GLU A 58 20.81 14.56 -26.49
CA GLU A 58 21.75 13.45 -26.35
C GLU A 58 23.18 13.93 -26.59
N GLN A 59 24.06 13.76 -25.61
CA GLN A 59 25.48 13.48 -25.84
C GLN A 59 25.99 12.49 -24.77
N PRO A 60 26.85 11.52 -25.14
CA PRO A 60 27.27 10.44 -24.27
C PRO A 60 28.27 10.93 -23.22
N ALA A 61 27.98 10.69 -21.94
CA ALA A 61 28.94 10.91 -20.87
C ALA A 61 30.06 9.88 -20.99
N ALA A 62 31.27 10.39 -21.25
CA ALA A 62 32.51 9.64 -21.30
C ALA A 62 32.80 8.89 -19.99
N GLU A 63 33.35 7.68 -20.13
CA GLU A 63 33.92 6.89 -19.03
C GLU A 63 35.01 7.68 -18.31
N ALA A 64 34.67 8.19 -17.12
CA ALA A 64 35.63 8.75 -16.18
C ALA A 64 36.02 7.69 -15.15
N GLY A 65 37.28 7.27 -15.24
CA GLY A 65 38.15 6.68 -14.21
C GLY A 65 37.50 5.96 -13.02
N ALA A 66 37.75 4.66 -12.94
CA ALA A 66 37.58 3.87 -11.74
C ALA A 66 38.52 4.37 -10.63
N ALA A 67 38.08 5.38 -9.88
CA ALA A 67 38.61 5.70 -8.57
C ALA A 67 38.11 4.64 -7.58
N GLU A 68 39.03 4.00 -6.87
CA GLU A 68 38.70 3.06 -5.78
C GLU A 68 37.77 3.76 -4.77
N ARG A 69 36.54 3.25 -4.66
CA ARG A 69 35.55 3.76 -3.71
C ARG A 69 36.03 3.46 -2.29
N PRO A 70 35.96 4.41 -1.34
CA PRO A 70 36.32 4.15 0.05
C PRO A 70 35.48 3.01 0.62
N ALA A 71 36.13 2.09 1.33
CA ALA A 71 35.47 1.05 2.09
C ALA A 71 34.50 1.70 3.08
N GLY A 72 33.19 1.51 2.87
CA GLY A 72 32.12 2.13 3.68
C GLY A 72 31.14 3.04 2.92
N ALA A 73 31.32 3.27 1.63
CA ALA A 73 30.36 4.05 0.84
C ALA A 73 28.99 3.34 0.76
N ARG A 74 27.91 4.08 1.06
CA ARG A 74 26.52 3.63 0.94
C ARG A 74 26.21 3.28 -0.52
N ILE A 75 25.49 2.19 -0.74
CA ILE A 75 25.01 1.82 -2.07
C ILE A 75 23.70 2.56 -2.32
N ARG A 76 23.69 3.37 -3.38
CA ARG A 76 22.49 4.01 -3.94
C ARG A 76 22.36 3.55 -5.38
N LYS A 77 21.23 2.94 -5.71
CA LYS A 77 20.95 2.42 -7.04
C LYS A 77 19.51 2.75 -7.41
N ALA A 78 19.32 3.23 -8.63
CA ALA A 78 18.02 3.40 -9.25
C ALA A 78 18.09 2.73 -10.63
N VAL A 79 17.19 1.79 -10.91
CA VAL A 79 17.24 0.98 -12.13
C VAL A 79 15.84 0.71 -12.66
N THR A 80 15.68 0.75 -13.98
CA THR A 80 14.49 0.24 -14.65
C THR A 80 14.69 -1.22 -15.07
N THR A 81 13.69 -2.08 -14.86
CA THR A 81 13.75 -3.49 -15.27
C THR A 81 12.36 -4.05 -15.58
N ALA A 82 12.23 -4.84 -16.65
CA ALA A 82 11.04 -5.66 -16.93
C ALA A 82 11.15 -7.08 -16.37
N ASP A 83 12.26 -7.38 -15.70
CA ASP A 83 12.59 -8.71 -15.18
C ASP A 83 12.86 -8.63 -13.68
N PHE A 84 11.99 -9.27 -12.91
CA PHE A 84 12.06 -9.30 -11.46
C PHE A 84 13.27 -10.09 -10.93
N GLU A 85 13.89 -10.95 -11.74
CA GLU A 85 15.14 -11.62 -11.39
C GLU A 85 16.28 -10.62 -11.09
N ARG A 86 16.24 -9.42 -11.68
CA ARG A 86 17.19 -8.34 -11.32
C ARG A 86 16.97 -7.81 -9.90
N VAL A 87 15.73 -7.85 -9.40
CA VAL A 87 15.39 -7.51 -8.02
C VAL A 87 15.91 -8.60 -7.10
N VAL A 88 15.65 -9.88 -7.40
CA VAL A 88 16.13 -11.05 -6.64
C VAL A 88 17.66 -10.96 -6.46
N LYS A 89 18.41 -10.81 -7.55
CA LYS A 89 19.88 -10.66 -7.51
C LYS A 89 20.36 -9.49 -6.65
N GLN A 90 19.59 -8.40 -6.61
CA GLN A 90 19.93 -7.25 -5.78
C GLN A 90 19.63 -7.48 -4.31
N VAL A 91 18.54 -8.18 -3.99
CA VAL A 91 18.22 -8.63 -2.64
C VAL A 91 19.30 -9.58 -2.14
N GLU A 92 19.68 -10.60 -2.92
CA GLU A 92 20.77 -11.53 -2.60
C GLU A 92 22.09 -10.81 -2.36
N LYS A 93 22.43 -9.82 -3.19
CA LYS A 93 23.63 -8.99 -3.02
C LYS A 93 23.61 -8.22 -1.69
N PHE A 94 22.47 -7.66 -1.31
CA PHE A 94 22.34 -6.97 -0.03
C PHE A 94 22.32 -7.93 1.15
N ALA A 95 21.70 -9.10 1.01
CA ALA A 95 21.69 -10.14 2.04
C ALA A 95 23.10 -10.69 2.29
N ALA A 96 23.91 -10.86 1.24
CA ALA A 96 25.32 -11.23 1.37
C ALA A 96 26.16 -10.15 2.08
N LYS A 97 25.80 -8.87 1.94
CA LYS A 97 26.50 -7.75 2.59
C LYS A 97 26.07 -7.54 4.05
N HIS A 98 24.79 -7.73 4.36
CA HIS A 98 24.16 -7.27 5.61
C HIS A 98 23.41 -8.34 6.40
N THR A 99 23.43 -9.60 5.95
CA THR A 99 22.51 -10.70 6.32
C THR A 99 21.10 -10.51 5.76
N ALA A 100 20.37 -11.61 5.52
CA ALA A 100 19.01 -11.56 5.01
C ALA A 100 18.04 -10.82 5.96
N ALA A 101 18.16 -11.02 7.27
CA ALA A 101 17.37 -10.32 8.28
C ALA A 101 17.63 -8.80 8.31
N GLY A 102 18.78 -8.35 7.77
CA GLY A 102 19.13 -6.94 7.60
C GLY A 102 18.61 -6.30 6.31
N VAL A 103 17.87 -7.04 5.47
CA VAL A 103 17.31 -6.56 4.21
C VAL A 103 15.79 -6.47 4.30
N LEU A 104 15.25 -5.37 3.79
CA LEU A 104 13.82 -5.20 3.56
C LEU A 104 13.55 -5.10 2.06
N LEU A 105 12.66 -5.95 1.55
CA LEU A 105 12.05 -5.78 0.23
C LEU A 105 10.67 -5.15 0.38
N VAL A 106 10.46 -4.02 -0.30
CA VAL A 106 9.19 -3.29 -0.33
C VAL A 106 8.68 -3.22 -1.77
N MET A 107 7.41 -3.54 -1.97
CA MET A 107 6.82 -3.64 -3.31
C MET A 107 5.45 -2.98 -3.36
N ASP A 108 5.13 -2.32 -4.46
CA ASP A 108 3.76 -1.91 -4.76
C ASP A 108 2.88 -3.09 -5.20
N ILE A 109 1.55 -2.87 -5.25
CA ILE A 109 0.60 -3.82 -5.81
C ILE A 109 0.40 -3.59 -7.31
N ASP A 110 -0.21 -2.47 -7.66
CA ASP A 110 -0.72 -2.19 -9.00
C ASP A 110 0.41 -2.22 -10.03
N ASN A 111 0.25 -3.01 -11.10
CA ASN A 111 1.22 -3.24 -12.17
C ASN A 111 2.63 -3.72 -11.72
N THR A 112 2.80 -4.02 -10.43
CA THR A 112 4.05 -4.49 -9.82
C THR A 112 3.91 -5.94 -9.38
N LEU A 113 3.02 -6.21 -8.42
CA LEU A 113 2.67 -7.58 -7.99
C LEU A 113 1.44 -8.11 -8.73
N LEU A 114 0.50 -7.22 -9.08
CA LEU A 114 -0.77 -7.58 -9.70
C LEU A 114 -1.16 -6.56 -10.78
N ALA A 115 -1.52 -7.07 -11.95
CA ALA A 115 -2.16 -6.31 -13.02
C ALA A 115 -3.60 -6.81 -13.23
N MET A 116 -4.50 -5.92 -13.63
CA MET A 116 -5.88 -6.29 -13.96
C MET A 116 -5.93 -7.13 -15.23
N ASN A 117 -6.83 -8.13 -15.28
CA ASN A 117 -7.00 -8.98 -16.46
C ASN A 117 -7.62 -8.23 -17.66
N GLN A 118 -8.16 -7.03 -17.42
CA GLN A 118 -8.78 -6.18 -18.41
C GLN A 118 -8.44 -4.71 -18.16
N ASP A 119 -8.66 -3.86 -19.16
CA ASP A 119 -8.40 -2.42 -19.04
C ASP A 119 -9.40 -1.71 -18.11
N LEU A 120 -10.68 -2.12 -18.07
CA LEU A 120 -11.65 -1.51 -17.16
C LEU A 120 -11.28 -1.80 -15.69
N GLY A 121 -10.97 -0.74 -14.94
CA GLY A 121 -10.57 -0.82 -13.53
C GLY A 121 -9.06 -1.00 -13.33
N SER A 122 -8.25 -1.00 -14.38
CA SER A 122 -6.78 -0.98 -14.26
C SER A 122 -6.25 0.35 -13.74
N ASP A 123 -4.97 0.36 -13.32
CA ASP A 123 -4.30 1.59 -12.88
C ASP A 123 -4.34 2.68 -13.96
N GLN A 124 -4.03 2.32 -15.21
CA GLN A 124 -4.08 3.25 -16.33
C GLN A 124 -5.50 3.76 -16.62
N TRP A 125 -6.53 2.94 -16.43
CA TRP A 125 -7.92 3.38 -16.56
C TRP A 125 -8.32 4.34 -15.44
N PHE A 126 -7.93 4.04 -14.20
CA PHE A 126 -8.19 4.92 -13.06
C PHE A 126 -7.52 6.27 -13.25
N ASN A 127 -6.25 6.28 -13.65
CA ASN A 127 -5.50 7.51 -13.94
C ASN A 127 -6.13 8.31 -15.08
N TRP A 128 -6.60 7.66 -16.14
CA TRP A 128 -7.36 8.33 -17.20
C TRP A 128 -8.65 8.97 -16.70
N GLN A 129 -9.45 8.27 -15.88
CA GLN A 129 -10.68 8.83 -15.31
C GLN A 129 -10.40 10.00 -14.37
N ALA A 130 -9.38 9.89 -13.51
CA ALA A 130 -8.98 10.96 -12.60
C ALA A 130 -8.51 12.21 -13.38
N GLN A 131 -7.72 12.03 -14.43
CA GLN A 131 -7.29 13.12 -15.30
C GLN A 131 -8.48 13.73 -16.05
N LEU A 132 -9.39 12.89 -16.56
CA LEU A 132 -10.59 13.34 -17.27
C LEU A 132 -11.50 14.18 -16.37
N GLN A 133 -11.60 13.88 -15.07
CA GLN A 133 -12.34 14.71 -14.10
C GLN A 133 -11.75 16.12 -13.97
N GLN A 134 -10.43 16.27 -14.13
CA GLN A 134 -9.75 17.56 -14.05
C GLN A 134 -9.85 18.32 -15.37
N ASP A 135 -9.54 17.67 -16.49
CA ASP A 135 -9.43 18.33 -17.78
C ASP A 135 -10.78 18.54 -18.46
N ASN A 136 -11.72 17.63 -18.26
CA ASN A 136 -13.05 17.67 -18.88
C ASN A 136 -14.13 17.11 -17.94
N PRO A 137 -14.48 17.84 -16.86
CA PRO A 137 -15.45 17.41 -15.84
C PRO A 137 -16.88 17.18 -16.36
N ARG A 138 -17.16 17.51 -17.64
CA ARG A 138 -18.46 17.28 -18.30
C ARG A 138 -18.40 16.19 -19.36
N SER A 139 -17.29 15.45 -19.46
CA SER A 139 -17.16 14.34 -20.40
C SER A 139 -18.24 13.29 -20.13
N ARG A 140 -18.81 12.74 -21.20
CA ARG A 140 -19.78 11.64 -21.13
C ARG A 140 -19.12 10.30 -20.79
N ASP A 141 -17.80 10.24 -20.88
CA ASP A 141 -17.01 9.04 -20.59
C ASP A 141 -16.63 8.94 -19.11
N LEU A 142 -16.99 9.94 -18.30
CA LEU A 142 -16.81 9.90 -16.85
C LEU A 142 -17.76 8.90 -16.20
N VAL A 143 -17.21 8.01 -15.39
CA VAL A 143 -17.98 7.02 -14.62
C VAL A 143 -18.44 7.55 -13.26
N ALA A 144 -17.82 8.63 -12.79
CA ALA A 144 -18.13 9.29 -11.52
C ALA A 144 -17.97 10.80 -11.62
N ARG A 145 -18.71 11.53 -10.78
CA ARG A 145 -18.75 13.02 -10.79
C ARG A 145 -17.57 13.67 -10.07
N ASP A 146 -17.00 12.96 -9.10
CA ASP A 146 -15.93 13.44 -8.25
C ASP A 146 -14.96 12.30 -7.90
N PHE A 147 -13.85 12.66 -7.26
CA PHE A 147 -12.80 11.70 -6.91
C PHE A 147 -13.28 10.63 -5.90
N PRO A 148 -14.05 10.96 -4.84
CA PRO A 148 -14.65 9.94 -3.96
C PRO A 148 -15.55 8.96 -4.70
N GLY A 149 -16.37 9.44 -5.64
CA GLY A 149 -17.19 8.59 -6.49
C GLY A 149 -16.35 7.67 -7.38
N LEU A 150 -15.23 8.18 -7.93
CA LEU A 150 -14.30 7.37 -8.72
C LEU A 150 -13.64 6.28 -7.86
N LEU A 151 -13.26 6.59 -6.62
CA LEU A 151 -12.79 5.58 -5.67
C LEU A 151 -13.85 4.53 -5.34
N GLY A 152 -15.13 4.93 -5.26
CA GLY A 152 -16.25 4.00 -5.12
C GLY A 152 -16.35 3.02 -6.29
N VAL A 153 -16.34 3.54 -7.52
CA VAL A 153 -16.34 2.70 -8.73
C VAL A 153 -15.12 1.79 -8.80
N GLN A 154 -13.93 2.31 -8.48
CA GLN A 154 -12.70 1.51 -8.43
C GLN A 154 -12.82 0.36 -7.43
N GLY A 155 -13.43 0.60 -6.27
CA GLY A 155 -13.69 -0.42 -5.26
C GLY A 155 -14.59 -1.53 -5.76
N GLU A 156 -15.67 -1.18 -6.47
CA GLU A 156 -16.56 -2.14 -7.13
C GLU A 156 -15.80 -2.97 -8.18
N LEU A 157 -15.00 -2.32 -9.03
CA LEU A 157 -14.23 -3.00 -10.06
C LEU A 157 -13.19 -3.94 -9.46
N PHE A 158 -12.47 -3.53 -8.42
CA PHE A 158 -11.58 -4.41 -7.66
C PHE A 158 -12.32 -5.57 -7.00
N ALA A 159 -13.54 -5.35 -6.49
CA ALA A 159 -14.32 -6.42 -5.89
C ALA A 159 -14.74 -7.49 -6.90
N LEU A 160 -15.05 -7.08 -8.13
CA LEU A 160 -15.61 -7.94 -9.19
C LEU A 160 -14.57 -8.55 -10.13
N SER A 161 -13.38 -7.95 -10.24
CA SER A 161 -12.37 -8.33 -11.24
C SER A 161 -11.32 -9.29 -10.69
N GLY A 162 -10.73 -10.06 -11.60
CA GLY A 162 -9.53 -10.84 -11.34
C GLY A 162 -8.26 -10.10 -11.76
N MET A 163 -7.17 -10.41 -11.08
CA MET A 163 -5.83 -9.93 -11.41
C MET A 163 -4.88 -11.09 -11.71
N HIS A 164 -3.75 -10.79 -12.32
CA HIS A 164 -2.64 -11.72 -12.57
C HIS A 164 -1.30 -11.09 -12.20
N PRO A 165 -0.26 -11.90 -11.89
CA PRO A 165 1.10 -11.39 -11.80
C PRO A 165 1.62 -10.92 -13.16
N PRO A 166 2.27 -9.74 -13.28
CA PRO A 166 2.92 -9.30 -14.52
C PRO A 166 3.97 -10.29 -15.07
N GLN A 167 4.56 -11.08 -14.17
CA GLN A 167 5.40 -12.24 -14.47
C GLN A 167 4.78 -13.48 -13.82
N PRO A 168 4.42 -14.54 -14.57
CA PRO A 168 3.81 -15.75 -14.00
C PRO A 168 4.59 -16.39 -12.85
N GLU A 169 5.92 -16.32 -12.90
CA GLU A 169 6.86 -16.84 -11.91
C GLU A 169 7.04 -15.94 -10.67
N LEU A 170 6.50 -14.72 -10.69
CA LEU A 170 6.73 -13.72 -9.65
C LEU A 170 6.37 -14.19 -8.23
N PRO A 171 5.24 -14.90 -7.97
CA PRO A 171 4.95 -15.44 -6.65
C PRO A 171 6.07 -16.35 -6.12
N ALA A 172 6.60 -17.23 -6.96
CA ALA A 172 7.69 -18.14 -6.59
C ALA A 172 9.01 -17.39 -6.34
N LEU A 173 9.29 -16.32 -7.08
CA LEU A 173 10.46 -15.46 -6.82
C LEU A 173 10.35 -14.73 -5.48
N ILE A 174 9.15 -14.31 -5.08
CA ILE A 174 8.92 -13.70 -3.76
C ILE A 174 9.07 -14.74 -2.65
N GLU A 175 8.51 -15.94 -2.82
CA GLU A 175 8.68 -17.05 -1.89
C GLU A 175 10.16 -17.38 -1.69
N GLN A 176 10.95 -17.48 -2.78
CA GLN A 176 12.40 -17.66 -2.69
C GLN A 176 13.08 -16.57 -1.84
N ILE A 177 12.68 -15.31 -1.99
CA ILE A 177 13.23 -14.20 -1.18
C ILE A 177 12.84 -14.35 0.29
N GLN A 178 11.60 -14.76 0.57
CA GLN A 178 11.11 -14.99 1.93
C GLN A 178 11.84 -16.17 2.60
N ASP A 179 12.10 -17.25 1.87
CA ASP A 179 12.85 -18.43 2.31
C ASP A 179 14.31 -18.11 2.67
N LEU A 180 14.89 -17.05 2.09
CA LEU A 180 16.21 -16.54 2.51
C LEU A 180 16.16 -15.87 3.89
N GLY A 181 14.98 -15.60 4.45
CA GLY A 181 14.79 -14.87 5.71
C GLY A 181 14.72 -13.35 5.54
N VAL A 182 14.47 -12.86 4.32
CA VAL A 182 14.29 -11.43 4.04
C VAL A 182 12.89 -10.99 4.46
N THR A 183 12.78 -9.85 5.14
CA THR A 183 11.46 -9.25 5.42
C THR A 183 10.88 -8.69 4.12
N THR A 184 9.63 -9.03 3.81
CA THR A 184 8.92 -8.48 2.65
C THR A 184 7.69 -7.69 3.10
N VAL A 185 7.47 -6.53 2.48
CA VAL A 185 6.33 -5.65 2.76
C VAL A 185 5.71 -5.19 1.44
N VAL A 186 4.39 -5.23 1.38
CA VAL A 186 3.62 -4.56 0.35
C VAL A 186 3.30 -3.14 0.81
N LEU A 187 3.60 -2.13 0.01
CA LEU A 187 3.32 -0.72 0.29
C LEU A 187 2.55 -0.11 -0.88
N THR A 188 1.25 0.06 -0.69
CA THR A 188 0.33 0.48 -1.75
C THR A 188 -0.34 1.81 -1.44
N SER A 189 -0.56 2.60 -2.49
CA SER A 189 -1.37 3.83 -2.44
C SER A 189 -2.86 3.54 -2.21
N ARG A 190 -3.31 2.28 -2.32
CA ARG A 190 -4.70 1.91 -2.00
C ARG A 190 -5.04 2.27 -0.55
N GLY A 191 -6.23 2.83 -0.36
CA GLY A 191 -6.81 3.07 0.97
C GLY A 191 -7.29 1.77 1.63
N HIS A 192 -7.52 1.83 2.95
CA HIS A 192 -7.92 0.67 3.75
C HIS A 192 -9.22 0.00 3.28
N SER A 193 -10.11 0.75 2.61
CA SER A 193 -11.36 0.22 2.04
C SER A 193 -11.14 -0.82 0.92
N PHE A 194 -9.95 -0.87 0.32
CA PHE A 194 -9.62 -1.83 -0.73
C PHE A 194 -8.90 -3.08 -0.22
N ARG A 195 -8.72 -3.22 1.10
CA ARG A 195 -7.93 -4.31 1.71
C ARG A 195 -8.45 -5.68 1.32
N ASP A 196 -9.76 -5.92 1.48
CA ASP A 196 -10.34 -7.24 1.22
C ASP A 196 -10.12 -7.69 -0.22
N ALA A 197 -10.28 -6.79 -1.19
CA ALA A 197 -10.02 -7.09 -2.60
C ALA A 197 -8.53 -7.34 -2.86
N ALA A 198 -7.64 -6.54 -2.27
CA ALA A 198 -6.20 -6.71 -2.42
C ALA A 198 -5.69 -8.03 -1.83
N GLU A 199 -6.06 -8.34 -0.58
CA GLU A 199 -5.66 -9.59 0.09
C GLU A 199 -6.19 -10.81 -0.64
N ARG A 200 -7.44 -10.73 -1.13
CA ARG A 200 -8.05 -11.79 -1.93
C ARG A 200 -7.27 -12.03 -3.22
N GLU A 201 -6.94 -11.00 -3.99
CA GLU A 201 -6.21 -11.17 -5.26
C GLU A 201 -4.75 -11.58 -5.05
N LEU A 202 -4.08 -11.09 -3.99
CA LEU A 202 -2.75 -11.56 -3.63
C LEU A 202 -2.77 -13.06 -3.29
N THR A 203 -3.70 -13.48 -2.44
CA THR A 203 -3.85 -14.90 -2.06
C THR A 203 -4.21 -15.78 -3.25
N ARG A 204 -5.14 -15.34 -4.10
CA ARG A 204 -5.56 -16.07 -5.32
C ARG A 204 -4.40 -16.28 -6.30
N ASN A 205 -3.43 -15.37 -6.32
CA ASN A 205 -2.25 -15.43 -7.18
C ASN A 205 -1.01 -16.02 -6.48
N GLY A 206 -1.18 -16.64 -5.31
CA GLY A 206 -0.11 -17.40 -4.65
C GLY A 206 0.85 -16.57 -3.79
N TYR A 207 0.52 -15.32 -3.46
CA TYR A 207 1.31 -14.52 -2.53
C TYR A 207 0.86 -14.72 -1.08
N ASP A 208 1.81 -14.93 -0.17
CA ASP A 208 1.60 -14.84 1.28
C ASP A 208 2.66 -13.94 1.90
N PHE A 209 2.27 -12.72 2.25
CA PHE A 209 3.16 -11.74 2.92
C PHE A 209 3.13 -11.84 4.45
N SER A 210 2.28 -12.70 5.02
CA SER A 210 2.18 -12.85 6.47
C SER A 210 3.39 -13.60 7.06
N VAL A 211 4.02 -14.47 6.27
CA VAL A 211 5.18 -15.30 6.69
C VAL A 211 6.43 -14.50 7.04
N SER A 212 6.57 -13.31 6.46
CA SER A 212 7.76 -12.44 6.57
C SER A 212 7.40 -11.02 7.00
N ALA A 213 6.19 -10.82 7.55
CA ALA A 213 5.67 -9.51 7.89
C ALA A 213 6.56 -8.76 8.92
N LEU A 214 6.70 -7.45 8.72
CA LEU A 214 7.33 -6.55 9.68
C LEU A 214 6.44 -6.43 10.92
N ARG A 215 6.98 -6.72 12.10
CA ARG A 215 6.27 -6.48 13.37
C ARG A 215 6.34 -5.00 13.70
N ILE A 216 5.20 -4.39 14.03
CA ILE A 216 5.12 -2.96 14.38
C ILE A 216 4.43 -2.75 15.73
N ASP A 217 4.79 -1.66 16.41
CA ASP A 217 4.18 -1.22 17.68
C ASP A 217 2.95 -0.36 17.43
N GLU A 218 1.94 -0.97 16.81
CA GLU A 218 0.63 -0.38 16.61
C GLU A 218 -0.45 -1.41 16.82
N ALA A 219 -1.59 -0.97 17.34
CA ALA A 219 -2.77 -1.81 17.43
C ALA A 219 -3.24 -2.21 16.03
N ARG A 220 -3.81 -3.41 15.89
CA ARG A 220 -4.43 -3.85 14.63
C ARG A 220 -5.54 -2.86 14.24
N GLY A 221 -5.53 -2.42 12.98
CA GLY A 221 -6.58 -1.58 12.42
C GLY A 221 -6.05 -0.31 11.76
N LEU A 222 -6.80 0.77 11.92
CA LEU A 222 -6.47 2.09 11.38
C LEU A 222 -5.68 2.90 12.39
N PHE A 223 -4.61 3.55 11.92
CA PHE A 223 -3.83 4.48 12.71
C PHE A 223 -3.38 5.66 11.84
N LEU A 224 -2.95 6.76 12.47
CA LEU A 224 -2.35 7.88 11.75
C LEU A 224 -0.85 7.60 11.57
N PRO A 225 -0.28 7.82 10.36
CA PRO A 225 1.14 7.53 10.10
C PRO A 225 2.09 8.41 10.92
N PHE A 226 1.66 9.58 11.36
CA PHE A 226 2.40 10.45 12.26
C PHE A 226 1.45 11.33 13.08
N ASP A 227 1.96 11.89 14.17
CA ASP A 227 1.30 12.91 14.98
C ASP A 227 1.98 14.25 14.70
N ALA A 228 1.22 15.21 14.16
CA ALA A 228 1.73 16.54 13.84
C ALA A 228 2.27 17.30 15.07
N ASN A 229 1.81 16.93 16.27
CA ASN A 229 2.25 17.53 17.52
C ASN A 229 3.46 16.84 18.15
N ARG A 230 3.88 15.69 17.61
CA ARG A 230 5.05 14.91 18.07
C ARG A 230 5.91 14.47 16.88
N PRO A 231 6.57 15.43 16.20
CA PRO A 231 7.27 15.14 14.96
C PRO A 231 8.41 14.11 15.10
N ASP A 232 9.05 14.08 16.26
CA ASP A 232 10.15 13.16 16.60
C ASP A 232 9.72 11.70 16.78
N ALA A 233 8.43 11.43 17.01
CA ALA A 233 7.97 10.10 17.40
C ALA A 233 7.80 9.12 16.21
N HIS A 234 7.82 9.59 14.96
CA HIS A 234 7.34 8.81 13.82
C HIS A 234 8.29 8.78 12.62
N GLY A 235 9.57 9.09 12.83
CA GLY A 235 10.63 8.94 11.82
C GLY A 235 10.62 9.98 10.70
N LEU A 236 9.83 11.05 10.84
CA LEU A 236 9.80 12.20 9.93
C LEU A 236 10.33 13.44 10.67
N SER A 237 10.85 14.42 9.93
CA SER A 237 11.21 15.71 10.53
C SER A 237 9.98 16.60 10.69
N ALA A 238 10.08 17.62 11.54
CA ALA A 238 9.01 18.61 11.72
C ALA A 238 8.70 19.37 10.41
N GLU A 239 9.73 19.65 9.61
CA GLU A 239 9.61 20.30 8.30
C GLU A 239 8.82 19.43 7.31
N ILE A 240 9.12 18.13 7.26
CA ILE A 240 8.38 17.19 6.41
C ILE A 240 6.92 17.12 6.85
N ILE A 241 6.66 17.01 8.16
CA ILE A 241 5.30 16.95 8.71
C ILE A 241 4.51 18.20 8.33
N GLN A 242 5.08 19.39 8.49
CA GLN A 242 4.42 20.64 8.10
C GLN A 242 4.05 20.68 6.60
N GLN A 243 4.87 20.07 5.73
CA GLN A 243 4.59 20.01 4.30
C GLN A 243 3.45 19.05 3.93
N ILE A 244 3.16 18.05 4.77
CA ILE A 244 2.25 16.94 4.42
C ILE A 244 1.05 16.80 5.37
N GLU A 245 0.99 17.52 6.49
CA GLU A 245 -0.07 17.40 7.49
C GLU A 245 -1.48 17.64 6.92
N GLY A 246 -1.61 18.54 5.94
CA GLY A 246 -2.87 18.80 5.24
C GLY A 246 -3.38 17.64 4.38
N ARG A 247 -2.56 16.60 4.20
CA ARG A 247 -2.88 15.37 3.45
C ARG A 247 -2.86 14.12 4.33
N LEU A 248 -2.87 14.31 5.65
CA LEU A 248 -2.86 13.23 6.62
C LEU A 248 -4.14 12.38 6.50
N ALA A 249 -3.96 11.09 6.25
CA ALA A 249 -5.04 10.13 6.18
C ALA A 249 -4.74 8.89 7.04
N PRO A 250 -5.76 8.22 7.61
CA PRO A 250 -5.57 6.95 8.29
C PRO A 250 -4.99 5.89 7.36
N VAL A 251 -4.02 5.14 7.87
CA VAL A 251 -3.35 4.02 7.22
C VAL A 251 -3.67 2.72 7.95
N SER A 252 -3.44 1.58 7.30
CA SER A 252 -3.50 0.27 7.98
C SER A 252 -2.34 -0.61 7.58
N TYR A 253 -1.81 -1.35 8.54
CA TYR A 253 -0.78 -2.35 8.32
C TYR A 253 -1.22 -3.69 8.93
N ALA A 254 -1.31 -4.73 8.11
CA ALA A 254 -1.61 -6.08 8.55
C ALA A 254 -1.11 -7.08 7.50
N ASN A 255 -0.65 -8.25 7.97
CA ASN A 255 -0.23 -9.37 7.12
C ASN A 255 0.80 -8.98 6.05
N GLY A 256 1.75 -8.10 6.41
CA GLY A 256 2.76 -7.61 5.47
C GLY A 256 2.28 -6.50 4.53
N ILE A 257 1.01 -6.09 4.57
CA ILE A 257 0.40 -5.16 3.63
C ILE A 257 0.09 -3.82 4.27
N TYR A 258 0.77 -2.78 3.80
CA TYR A 258 0.62 -1.38 4.21
C TYR A 258 -0.22 -0.58 3.21
N MET A 259 -1.42 -0.18 3.64
CA MET A 259 -2.38 0.61 2.87
C MET A 259 -2.23 2.08 3.26
N THR A 260 -1.76 2.92 2.34
CA THR A 260 -1.34 4.30 2.65
C THR A 260 -2.29 5.39 2.18
N ALA A 261 -3.38 5.03 1.48
CA ALA A 261 -4.41 5.99 1.02
C ALA A 261 -3.84 7.18 0.22
N GLY A 262 -2.97 6.89 -0.75
CA GLY A 262 -2.38 7.89 -1.66
C GLY A 262 -1.26 8.73 -1.07
N GLN A 263 -0.87 8.49 0.19
CA GLN A 263 0.19 9.25 0.86
C GLN A 263 1.58 8.94 0.27
N HIS A 264 2.55 9.81 0.56
CA HIS A 264 3.90 9.76 -0.01
C HIS A 264 4.65 8.47 0.39
N LYS A 265 4.86 7.54 -0.54
CA LYS A 265 5.41 6.19 -0.26
C LYS A 265 6.74 6.20 0.50
N GLY A 266 7.64 7.13 0.21
CA GLY A 266 8.92 7.28 0.94
C GLY A 266 8.73 7.64 2.41
N TYR A 267 7.84 8.60 2.70
CA TYR A 267 7.55 9.02 4.08
C TYR A 267 6.75 7.96 4.82
N MET A 268 5.80 7.31 4.14
CA MET A 268 5.07 6.18 4.70
C MET A 268 6.03 5.05 5.09
N LEU A 269 6.99 4.71 4.23
CA LEU A 269 8.02 3.73 4.57
C LEU A 269 8.84 4.14 5.80
N GLN A 270 9.26 5.40 5.91
CA GLN A 270 9.94 5.90 7.12
C GLN A 270 9.08 5.75 8.38
N THR A 271 7.79 6.11 8.30
CA THR A 271 6.86 5.99 9.43
C THR A 271 6.63 4.54 9.87
N LEU A 272 6.65 3.59 8.91
CA LEU A 272 6.54 2.16 9.19
C LEU A 272 7.82 1.62 9.83
N LEU A 273 8.99 2.02 9.31
CA LEU A 273 10.29 1.64 9.86
C LEU A 273 10.48 2.16 11.30
N ALA A 274 10.04 3.39 11.59
CA ALA A 274 10.10 3.96 12.93
C ALA A 274 9.24 3.20 13.96
N ARG A 275 8.22 2.48 13.50
CA ARG A 275 7.33 1.64 14.34
C ARG A 275 7.77 0.20 14.46
N ALA A 276 8.81 -0.21 13.73
CA ALA A 276 9.25 -1.60 13.73
C ALA A 276 9.67 -2.02 15.14
N ILE A 277 9.00 -3.03 15.70
CA ILE A 277 9.41 -3.63 16.97
C ILE A 277 10.63 -4.51 16.70
N PRO A 278 11.77 -4.27 17.36
CA PRO A 278 12.86 -5.23 17.35
C PRO A 278 12.41 -6.54 17.99
N ASP A 279 12.76 -7.68 17.39
CA ASP A 279 12.58 -8.97 18.07
C ASP A 279 13.39 -8.95 19.38
N ASN A 280 12.72 -9.28 20.47
CA ASN A 280 13.07 -8.93 21.85
C ASN A 280 14.22 -9.76 22.47
N GLY A 281 15.33 -9.94 21.75
CA GLY A 281 16.58 -10.33 22.40
C GLY A 281 17.22 -11.64 21.97
N THR A 282 17.53 -11.73 20.70
CA THR A 282 18.95 -11.46 20.44
C THR A 282 19.06 -10.36 19.41
N LEU A 283 18.91 -9.11 19.85
CA LEU A 283 19.92 -8.06 19.68
C LEU A 283 19.32 -6.67 19.92
N VAL A 284 20.17 -5.83 20.49
CA VAL A 284 20.03 -4.39 20.67
C VAL A 284 20.05 -3.70 19.30
N GLU A 285 19.34 -2.57 19.21
CA GLU A 285 19.04 -1.74 18.03
C GLU A 285 17.82 -2.25 17.23
N SER A 286 16.72 -1.48 17.33
CA SER A 286 15.57 -1.43 16.40
C SER A 286 15.91 -2.06 15.06
N ARG A 287 15.18 -3.10 14.59
CA ARG A 287 15.46 -3.83 13.32
C ARG A 287 16.34 -2.99 12.40
N ALA A 288 17.65 -3.17 12.51
CA ALA A 288 18.60 -2.30 11.86
C ALA A 288 18.71 -2.82 10.44
N PHE A 289 17.61 -2.73 9.69
CA PHE A 289 17.67 -2.85 8.25
C PHE A 289 18.88 -2.03 7.84
N ARG A 290 19.78 -2.65 7.10
CA ARG A 290 20.96 -2.01 6.54
C ARG A 290 20.77 -1.80 5.06
N ALA A 291 19.72 -2.39 4.49
CA ALA A 291 19.39 -2.27 3.09
C ALA A 291 17.87 -2.28 2.87
N VAL A 292 17.43 -1.44 1.95
CA VAL A 292 16.07 -1.48 1.38
C VAL A 292 16.17 -1.72 -0.13
N VAL A 293 15.36 -2.64 -0.62
CA VAL A 293 15.04 -2.77 -2.03
C VAL A 293 13.58 -2.34 -2.19
N PHE A 294 13.33 -1.32 -3.01
CA PHE A 294 11.97 -0.83 -3.28
C PHE A 294 11.63 -1.05 -4.75
N VAL A 295 10.45 -1.60 -5.03
CA VAL A 295 9.98 -1.93 -6.38
C VAL A 295 8.60 -1.34 -6.61
N ASP A 296 8.44 -0.64 -7.72
CA ASP A 296 7.20 0.04 -8.11
C ASP A 296 7.24 0.27 -9.62
N ASP A 297 6.10 0.23 -10.32
CA ASP A 297 6.05 0.44 -11.76
C ASP A 297 6.07 1.93 -12.15
N HIS A 298 5.79 2.85 -11.22
CA HIS A 298 5.85 4.29 -11.46
C HIS A 298 7.22 4.85 -11.08
N GLU A 299 7.90 5.47 -12.05
CA GLU A 299 9.20 6.13 -11.81
C GLU A 299 9.12 7.16 -10.68
N LYS A 300 8.04 7.95 -10.66
CA LYS A 300 7.75 8.94 -9.61
C LYS A 300 7.82 8.34 -8.20
N HIS A 301 7.29 7.14 -7.98
CA HIS A 301 7.32 6.51 -6.66
C HIS A 301 8.72 6.01 -6.30
N THR A 302 9.44 5.42 -7.25
CA THR A 302 10.82 5.00 -7.03
C THR A 302 11.75 6.17 -6.72
N ALA A 303 11.60 7.30 -7.42
CA ALA A 303 12.38 8.52 -7.20
C ALA A 303 12.07 9.13 -5.82
N ARG A 304 10.80 9.21 -5.45
CA ARG A 304 10.35 9.72 -4.14
C ARG A 304 10.85 8.91 -2.95
N VAL A 305 10.91 7.58 -3.09
CA VAL A 305 11.53 6.72 -2.06
C VAL A 305 13.05 6.95 -2.01
N HIS A 306 13.69 7.12 -3.16
CA HIS A 306 15.11 7.44 -3.25
C HIS A 306 15.46 8.74 -2.52
N GLU A 307 14.66 9.78 -2.74
CA GLU A 307 14.78 11.09 -2.11
C GLU A 307 14.51 11.02 -0.60
N ALA A 308 13.38 10.44 -0.19
CA ALA A 308 13.01 10.36 1.23
C ALA A 308 14.03 9.61 2.10
N LEU A 309 14.77 8.66 1.50
CA LEU A 309 15.80 7.87 2.17
C LEU A 309 17.23 8.31 1.83
N ALA A 310 17.42 9.47 1.19
CA ALA A 310 18.74 9.93 0.77
C ALA A 310 19.75 9.99 1.93
N ASP A 311 19.32 10.59 3.06
CA ASP A 311 20.15 10.78 4.25
C ASP A 311 20.20 9.56 5.17
N SER A 312 19.35 8.56 4.92
CA SER A 312 19.26 7.33 5.71
C SER A 312 20.58 6.53 5.66
N PRO A 313 21.01 5.90 6.78
CA PRO A 313 22.20 5.04 6.79
C PRO A 313 22.06 3.73 6.00
N LEU A 314 20.85 3.42 5.52
CA LEU A 314 20.55 2.26 4.70
C LEU A 314 21.35 2.27 3.41
N ASP A 315 21.71 1.11 2.87
CA ASP A 315 21.86 0.93 1.43
C ASP A 315 20.47 0.93 0.77
N LEU A 316 20.36 1.45 -0.45
CA LEU A 316 19.09 1.57 -1.14
C LEU A 316 19.23 1.19 -2.61
N ALA A 317 18.35 0.30 -3.06
CA ALA A 317 18.11 0.07 -4.47
C ALA A 317 16.63 0.28 -4.77
N THR A 318 16.32 1.19 -5.69
CA THR A 318 14.97 1.39 -6.21
C THR A 318 14.87 0.81 -7.62
N PHE A 319 13.78 0.09 -7.89
CA PHE A 319 13.51 -0.54 -9.17
C PHE A 319 12.21 -0.02 -9.74
N ARG A 320 12.29 0.63 -10.90
CA ARG A 320 11.14 0.96 -11.72
C ARG A 320 10.79 -0.29 -12.53
N TYR A 321 9.74 -1.00 -12.14
CA TYR A 321 9.37 -2.27 -12.74
C TYR A 321 8.51 -2.04 -13.99
N SER A 322 9.06 -2.34 -15.15
CA SER A 322 8.53 -1.91 -16.45
C SER A 322 7.76 -3.00 -17.20
N ARG A 323 7.32 -4.05 -16.51
CA ARG A 323 6.73 -5.23 -17.16
C ARG A 323 5.40 -4.91 -17.84
N GLU A 324 4.60 -4.05 -17.21
CA GLU A 324 3.27 -3.65 -17.70
C GLU A 324 3.29 -2.46 -18.66
N ASP A 325 4.46 -1.88 -18.98
CA ASP A 325 4.58 -0.70 -19.85
C ASP A 325 3.87 -0.84 -21.18
N GLY A 326 3.99 -2.00 -21.82
CA GLY A 326 3.34 -2.26 -23.09
C GLY A 326 1.82 -2.21 -22.98
N ASN A 327 1.26 -2.72 -21.87
CA ASN A 327 -0.18 -2.68 -21.61
C ASN A 327 -0.63 -1.25 -21.30
N VAL A 328 0.13 -0.51 -20.49
CA VAL A 328 -0.12 0.91 -20.19
C VAL A 328 -0.07 1.77 -21.45
N ALA A 329 0.96 1.62 -22.29
CA ALA A 329 1.12 2.34 -23.55
C ALA A 329 -0.03 2.05 -24.50
N ARG A 330 -0.37 0.77 -24.71
CA ARG A 330 -1.51 0.37 -25.55
C ARG A 330 -2.82 0.98 -25.08
N PHE A 331 -3.07 0.99 -23.76
CA PHE A 331 -4.24 1.64 -23.22
C PHE A 331 -4.21 3.15 -23.51
N ASN A 332 -3.11 3.83 -23.21
CA ASN A 332 -2.94 5.27 -23.39
C ASN A 332 -3.15 5.70 -24.85
N GLU A 333 -2.67 4.92 -25.80
CA GLU A 333 -2.82 5.16 -27.25
C GLU A 333 -4.21 4.80 -27.79
N SER A 334 -4.99 3.97 -27.07
CA SER A 334 -6.31 3.55 -27.53
C SER A 334 -7.35 4.68 -27.55
N ALA A 335 -8.42 4.51 -28.32
CA ALA A 335 -9.56 5.42 -28.37
C ALA A 335 -10.46 5.37 -27.11
N LYS A 336 -10.15 4.54 -26.11
CA LYS A 336 -10.92 4.33 -24.87
C LYS A 336 -12.37 3.85 -25.03
N ARG A 337 -12.85 3.65 -26.27
CA ARG A 337 -14.24 3.22 -26.55
C ARG A 337 -14.60 1.90 -25.87
N HIS A 338 -13.67 0.94 -25.86
CA HIS A 338 -13.89 -0.38 -25.28
C HIS A 338 -14.16 -0.31 -23.78
N VAL A 339 -13.39 0.47 -23.01
CA VAL A 339 -13.63 0.62 -21.56
C VAL A 339 -14.92 1.38 -21.23
N VAL A 340 -15.34 2.31 -22.10
CA VAL A 340 -16.64 2.98 -21.97
C VAL A 340 -17.79 1.99 -22.23
N GLU A 341 -17.67 1.15 -23.27
CA GLU A 341 -18.65 0.12 -23.58
C GLU A 341 -18.74 -0.94 -22.49
N ASP A 342 -17.60 -1.39 -21.97
CA ASP A 342 -17.50 -2.36 -20.87
C ASP A 342 -18.13 -1.82 -19.59
N TRP A 343 -17.84 -0.56 -19.22
CA TRP A 343 -18.47 0.10 -18.07
C TRP A 343 -19.99 0.15 -18.24
N ASN A 344 -20.47 0.61 -19.40
CA ASN A 344 -21.91 0.71 -19.67
C ASN A 344 -22.60 -0.67 -19.62
N ARG A 345 -21.92 -1.72 -20.07
CA ARG A 345 -22.42 -3.10 -19.99
C ARG A 345 -22.51 -3.59 -18.56
N LEU A 346 -21.45 -3.38 -17.78
CA LEU A 346 -21.40 -3.75 -16.37
C LEU A 346 -22.47 -2.99 -15.57
N HIS A 347 -22.54 -1.67 -15.72
CA HIS A 347 -23.47 -0.82 -14.98
C HIS A 347 -24.93 -1.21 -15.24
N ARG A 348 -25.31 -1.48 -16.50
CA ARG A 348 -26.65 -2.00 -16.82
C ARG A 348 -26.93 -3.36 -16.17
N ALA A 349 -25.93 -4.24 -16.09
CA ALA A 349 -26.08 -5.54 -15.45
C ALA A 349 -26.25 -5.40 -13.93
N ILE A 350 -25.49 -4.50 -13.30
CA ILE A 350 -25.62 -4.17 -11.88
C ILE A 350 -27.03 -3.62 -11.60
N ASP A 351 -27.48 -2.63 -12.37
CA ASP A 351 -28.81 -2.02 -12.22
C ASP A 351 -29.96 -3.03 -12.40
N ALA A 352 -29.79 -4.00 -13.31
CA ALA A 352 -30.81 -5.02 -13.56
C ALA A 352 -30.92 -6.05 -12.42
N VAL A 353 -29.83 -6.33 -11.72
CA VAL A 353 -29.77 -7.33 -10.64
C VAL A 353 -30.02 -6.70 -9.27
N MET A 354 -29.44 -5.53 -9.02
CA MET A 354 -29.60 -4.75 -7.80
C MET A 354 -30.83 -3.86 -7.95
N VAL A 355 -32.01 -4.50 -8.01
CA VAL A 355 -33.29 -3.79 -7.93
C VAL A 355 -33.32 -3.03 -6.61
N ARG A 356 -33.37 -1.70 -6.69
CA ARG A 356 -33.57 -0.80 -5.55
C ARG A 356 -34.98 -0.91 -4.99
#